data_AF-A0A521VVQ1-F1
#
_entry.id   AF-A0A521VVQ1-F1
#
_cell.length_a   1.000
_cell.length_b   1.000
_cell.length_c   1.000
_cell.angle_alpha   90.00
_cell.angle_beta   90.00
_cell.angle_gamma   90.00
#
_symmetry.space_group_name_H-M   'P 1'
#
loop_
_entity.id
_entity.type
_entity.pdbx_description
1 polymer ?
#
loop_
_entity_poly.entity_id
_entity_poly.type
_entity_poly.pdbx_seq_one_letter_code
_entity_poly.pdbx_strand_id
1 'polypeptide(L)'
;MTPHHSSEVIAEGAQQSGQAGASINLTISFMGVIATITGERELTLELGRQQTLRDLLYELERRYGSEFGARIFRNAQPPRRMQMCTRIFINKNLIDETALDQPIPLASKNSPEVLIYFLPAACGG
;
A
#
# COMPACT_ATOMS: atom_id res chain seq x y z
N MET A 1 32.78 38.74 -39.94
CA MET A 1 32.71 37.40 -40.56
C MET A 1 33.01 36.38 -39.48
N THR A 2 32.03 35.52 -39.21
CA THR A 2 32.05 34.37 -38.29
C THR A 2 32.99 33.26 -38.77
N PRO A 3 33.44 32.39 -37.85
CA PRO A 3 32.91 31.02 -37.79
C PRO A 3 32.58 30.63 -36.32
N HIS A 4 31.39 30.15 -35.94
CA HIS A 4 30.82 28.79 -36.07
C HIS A 4 31.82 27.62 -35.92
N HIS A 5 31.91 27.04 -34.71
CA HIS A 5 32.06 25.58 -34.56
C HIS A 5 31.57 25.07 -33.19
N SER A 6 30.61 24.15 -33.29
CA SER A 6 30.33 22.97 -32.45
C SER A 6 30.07 23.10 -30.94
N SER A 7 28.79 22.89 -30.65
CA SER A 7 28.25 22.00 -29.62
C SER A 7 29.26 21.01 -29.03
N GLU A 8 29.37 21.02 -27.70
CA GLU A 8 29.44 19.76 -26.96
C GLU A 8 28.47 19.84 -25.78
N VAL A 9 27.45 18.99 -25.90
CA VAL A 9 26.44 18.73 -24.89
C VAL A 9 27.10 17.93 -23.77
N ILE A 10 27.36 18.58 -22.64
CA ILE A 10 27.56 17.88 -21.37
C ILE A 10 26.19 17.44 -20.86
N ALA A 11 25.67 16.37 -21.47
CA ALA A 11 24.78 15.44 -20.81
C ALA A 11 25.67 14.43 -20.08
N GLU A 12 25.58 14.39 -18.76
CA GLU A 12 25.59 13.17 -17.92
C GLU A 12 25.93 13.57 -16.49
N GLY A 13 24.89 13.47 -15.67
CA GLY A 13 24.91 13.78 -14.25
C GLY A 13 23.50 13.67 -13.69
N ALA A 14 22.70 12.73 -14.19
CA ALA A 14 21.53 12.28 -13.46
C ALA A 14 22.06 11.63 -12.17
N GLN A 15 22.16 12.44 -11.12
CA GLN A 15 22.33 11.98 -9.75
C GLN A 15 21.04 11.29 -9.32
N GLN A 16 20.76 10.14 -9.94
CA GLN A 16 19.82 9.15 -9.45
C GLN A 16 20.59 8.31 -8.45
N SER A 17 20.67 8.80 -7.22
CA SER A 17 21.22 8.05 -6.10
C SER A 17 20.53 8.50 -4.83
N GLY A 18 19.43 7.82 -4.54
CA GLY A 18 19.15 7.36 -3.19
C GLY A 18 18.83 8.42 -2.15
N GLN A 19 17.70 9.11 -2.30
CA GLN A 19 16.79 9.13 -1.16
C GLN A 19 16.15 7.73 -1.09
N ALA A 20 16.93 6.75 -0.61
CA ALA A 20 16.36 5.58 0.02
C ALA A 20 15.71 6.09 1.31
N GLY A 21 14.57 6.77 1.17
CA GLY A 21 13.71 7.12 2.29
C GLY A 21 13.41 5.82 2.98
N ALA A 22 13.97 5.65 4.19
CA ALA A 22 14.08 4.37 4.86
C ALA A 22 12.82 3.51 4.62
N SER A 23 13.00 2.42 3.87
CA SER A 23 11.95 1.45 3.62
C SER A 23 11.81 0.53 4.82
N ILE A 24 10.62 -0.01 5.00
CA ILE A 24 10.30 -1.04 5.97
C ILE A 24 9.81 -2.26 5.21
N ASN A 25 10.29 -3.42 5.62
CA ASN A 25 9.74 -4.69 5.15
C ASN A 25 8.52 -5.00 6.01
N LEU A 26 7.34 -5.03 5.39
CA LEU A 26 6.10 -5.42 6.03
C LEU A 26 5.61 -6.76 5.50
N THR A 27 4.93 -7.52 6.35
CA THR A 27 4.28 -8.77 5.95
C THR A 27 2.77 -8.57 6.00
N ILE A 28 2.09 -8.90 4.90
CA ILE A 28 0.65 -8.74 4.75
C ILE A 28 0.03 -10.12 4.67
N SER A 29 -0.79 -10.46 5.66
CA SER A 29 -1.56 -11.69 5.68
C SER A 29 -2.95 -11.42 5.11
N PHE A 30 -3.37 -12.24 4.15
CA PHE A 30 -4.71 -12.20 3.55
C PHE A 30 -5.53 -13.38 4.07
N MET A 31 -6.79 -13.12 4.45
CA MET A 31 -7.72 -14.17 4.85
C MET A 31 -9.08 -14.05 4.17
N GLY A 32 -9.82 -15.16 4.16
CA GLY A 32 -11.16 -15.24 3.59
C GLY A 32 -11.16 -14.95 2.10
N VAL A 33 -12.17 -14.20 1.64
CA VAL A 33 -12.30 -13.84 0.22
C VAL A 33 -11.13 -13.00 -0.30
N ILE A 34 -10.43 -12.26 0.57
CA ILE A 34 -9.26 -11.48 0.14
C ILE A 34 -8.14 -12.42 -0.32
N ALA A 35 -7.87 -13.50 0.41
CA ALA A 35 -6.87 -14.50 0.00
C ALA A 35 -7.24 -15.20 -1.33
N THR A 36 -8.54 -15.36 -1.59
CA THR A 36 -9.02 -15.88 -2.88
C THR A 36 -8.76 -14.90 -4.02
N ILE A 37 -9.00 -13.60 -3.79
CA ILE A 37 -8.79 -12.54 -4.80
C ILE A 37 -7.30 -12.34 -5.07
N THR A 38 -6.46 -12.36 -4.04
CA THR A 38 -5.01 -12.17 -4.19
C THR A 38 -4.30 -13.42 -4.72
N GLY A 39 -4.89 -14.61 -4.53
CA GLY A 39 -4.28 -15.89 -4.88
C GLY A 39 -3.14 -16.31 -3.94
N GLU A 40 -2.84 -15.50 -2.93
CA GLU A 40 -1.77 -15.70 -1.95
C GLU A 40 -2.28 -15.39 -0.54
N ARG A 41 -1.74 -16.09 0.47
CA ARG A 41 -2.13 -15.88 1.88
C ARG A 41 -1.22 -14.90 2.60
N GLU A 42 -0.02 -14.68 2.08
CA GLU A 42 0.98 -13.83 2.70
C GLU A 42 1.79 -13.15 1.60
N LEU A 43 2.02 -11.84 1.75
CA LEU A 43 2.85 -11.03 0.88
C LEU A 43 3.86 -10.24 1.72
N THR A 44 5.15 -10.37 1.42
CA THR A 44 6.16 -9.43 1.92
C THR A 44 6.33 -8.27 0.94
N LEU A 45 6.21 -7.04 1.44
CA LEU A 45 6.34 -5.82 0.64
C LEU A 45 7.29 -4.83 1.33
N GLU A 46 8.10 -4.14 0.54
CA GLU A 46 8.87 -3.00 0.99
C GLU A 46 8.06 -1.71 0.80
N LEU A 47 7.89 -0.95 1.87
CA LEU A 47 7.11 0.28 1.88
C LEU A 47 7.93 1.41 2.48
N GLY A 48 7.76 2.64 2.02
CA GLY A 48 8.43 3.79 2.64
C GLY A 48 7.95 4.02 4.07
N ARG A 49 8.83 4.41 5.00
CA ARG A 49 8.47 4.68 6.41
C ARG A 49 7.36 5.70 6.64
N GLN A 50 7.13 6.59 5.68
CA GLN A 50 6.10 7.64 5.75
C GLN A 50 4.83 7.27 4.98
N GLN A 51 4.78 6.09 4.35
CA GLN A 51 3.59 5.67 3.65
C GLN A 51 2.49 5.29 4.63
N THR A 52 1.28 5.68 4.26
CA THR A 52 0.07 5.46 5.06
C THR A 52 -0.53 4.09 4.75
N LEU A 53 -1.47 3.65 5.59
CA LEU A 53 -2.26 2.47 5.28
C LEU A 53 -3.05 2.65 3.97
N ARG A 54 -3.52 3.86 3.66
CA ARG A 54 -4.20 4.17 2.40
C ARG A 54 -3.29 3.93 1.20
N ASP A 55 -2.04 4.39 1.26
CA ASP A 55 -1.07 4.20 0.18
C ASP A 55 -0.81 2.71 -0.07
N LEU A 56 -0.64 1.92 1.01
CA LEU A 56 -0.52 0.47 0.93
C LEU A 56 -1.74 -0.16 0.24
N LEU A 57 -2.96 0.22 0.63
CA LEU A 57 -4.18 -0.34 0.04
C LEU A 57 -4.34 0.03 -1.44
N TYR A 58 -3.91 1.21 -1.86
CA TYR A 58 -3.87 1.60 -3.28
C TYR A 58 -2.81 0.82 -4.06
N GLU A 59 -1.67 0.53 -3.46
CA GLU A 59 -0.67 -0.34 -4.07
C GLU A 59 -1.19 -1.77 -4.26
N LEU A 60 -1.89 -2.31 -3.26
CA LEU A 60 -2.54 -3.62 -3.36
C LEU A 60 -3.67 -3.63 -4.40
N GLU A 61 -4.50 -2.58 -4.47
CA GLU A 61 -5.52 -2.43 -5.53
C GLU A 61 -4.88 -2.36 -6.92
N ARG A 62 -3.76 -1.64 -7.08
CA ARG A 62 -3.01 -1.60 -8.34
C ARG A 62 -2.45 -2.97 -8.72
N ARG A 63 -2.05 -3.78 -7.73
CA ARG A 63 -1.47 -5.12 -7.94
C ARG A 63 -2.51 -6.19 -8.25
N TYR A 64 -3.62 -6.23 -7.52
CA TYR A 64 -4.65 -7.28 -7.63
C TYR A 64 -5.90 -6.84 -8.39
N GLY A 65 -5.99 -5.57 -8.77
CA GLY A 65 -7.07 -5.02 -9.57
C GLY A 65 -8.26 -4.51 -8.76
N SER A 66 -9.28 -4.06 -9.50
CA SER A 66 -10.46 -3.39 -8.96
C SER A 66 -11.33 -4.30 -8.09
N GLU A 67 -11.25 -5.62 -8.26
CA GLU A 67 -11.98 -6.57 -7.40
C GLU A 67 -11.50 -6.48 -5.95
N PHE A 68 -10.18 -6.39 -5.72
CA PHE A 68 -9.62 -6.14 -4.41
C PHE A 68 -10.09 -4.78 -3.88
N GLY A 69 -9.98 -3.73 -4.69
CA GLY A 69 -10.42 -2.38 -4.34
C GLY A 69 -11.90 -2.32 -3.90
N ALA A 70 -12.79 -3.07 -4.56
CA ALA A 70 -14.21 -3.13 -4.24
C ALA A 70 -14.51 -3.83 -2.90
N ARG A 71 -13.62 -4.72 -2.44
CA ARG A 71 -13.70 -5.32 -1.10
C ARG A 71 -13.13 -4.39 -0.03
N ILE A 72 -12.10 -3.62 -0.34
CA ILE A 72 -11.45 -2.75 0.64
C ILE A 72 -12.16 -1.40 0.80
N PHE A 73 -12.58 -0.77 -0.30
CA PHE A 73 -13.15 0.56 -0.33
C PHE A 73 -14.65 0.53 -0.63
N ARG A 74 -15.40 1.43 0.03
CA ARG A 74 -16.85 1.58 -0.18
C ARG A 74 -17.20 2.41 -1.42
N ASN A 75 -16.33 3.34 -1.81
CA ASN A 75 -16.58 4.32 -2.86
C ASN A 75 -15.34 4.50 -3.75
N ALA A 76 -15.58 4.80 -5.02
CA ALA A 76 -14.52 5.01 -6.01
C ALA A 76 -13.92 6.43 -6.00
N GLN A 77 -14.66 7.42 -5.49
CA GLN A 77 -14.23 8.82 -5.44
C GLN A 77 -13.63 9.20 -4.08
N PRO A 78 -12.58 10.03 -4.01
CA PRO A 78 -12.03 10.53 -2.76
C PRO A 78 -13.02 11.38 -1.94
N PRO A 79 -12.94 11.35 -0.59
CA PRO A 79 -12.13 10.43 0.20
C PRO A 79 -12.71 9.01 0.15
N ARG A 80 -11.89 8.03 -0.26
CA ARG A 80 -12.31 6.62 -0.32
C ARG A 80 -12.40 6.07 1.10
N ARG A 81 -13.56 5.57 1.48
CA ARG A 81 -13.87 5.07 2.83
C ARG A 81 -13.64 3.58 2.92
N MET A 82 -13.25 3.12 4.11
CA MET A 82 -13.05 1.68 4.34
C MET A 82 -14.39 0.95 4.28
N GLN A 83 -14.40 -0.22 3.68
CA GLN A 83 -15.59 -1.06 3.61
C GLN A 83 -15.97 -1.55 5.00
N MET A 84 -17.25 -1.46 5.37
CA MET A 84 -17.73 -1.83 6.73
C MET A 84 -17.55 -3.31 7.04
N CYS A 85 -17.50 -4.14 6.01
CA CYS A 85 -17.25 -5.58 6.08
C CYS A 85 -15.76 -5.94 6.09
N THR A 86 -14.88 -4.98 5.83
CA THR A 86 -13.43 -5.18 5.86
C THR A 86 -12.89 -4.90 7.25
N ARG A 87 -11.94 -5.74 7.66
CA ARG A 87 -11.22 -5.60 8.91
C ARG A 87 -9.73 -5.64 8.59
N ILE A 88 -9.02 -4.63 9.07
CA ILE A 88 -7.57 -4.50 8.90
C ILE A 88 -6.97 -4.42 10.29
N PHE A 89 -5.96 -5.25 10.54
CA PHE A 89 -5.20 -5.23 11.77
C PHE A 89 -3.75 -4.88 11.46
N ILE A 90 -3.15 -4.01 12.24
CA ILE A 90 -1.71 -3.76 12.20
C ILE A 90 -1.13 -4.13 13.55
N ASN A 91 -0.16 -5.05 13.56
CA ASN A 91 0.44 -5.58 14.79
C ASN A 91 -0.64 -6.05 15.80
N LYS A 92 -1.67 -6.75 15.31
CA LYS A 92 -2.83 -7.27 16.08
C LYS A 92 -3.81 -6.21 16.60
N ASN A 93 -3.63 -4.94 16.27
CA ASN A 93 -4.59 -3.89 16.63
C ASN A 93 -5.56 -3.64 15.47
N LEU A 94 -6.87 -3.70 15.75
CA LEU A 94 -7.89 -3.36 14.77
C LEU A 94 -7.79 -1.87 14.42
N ILE A 95 -7.74 -1.57 13.13
CA ILE A 95 -7.60 -0.22 12.62
C ILE A 95 -8.96 0.27 12.11
N ASP A 96 -9.30 1.51 12.41
CA ASP A 96 -10.50 2.18 11.91
C ASP A 96 -10.19 3.10 10.72
N GLU A 97 -11.22 3.76 10.20
CA GLU A 97 -11.09 4.66 9.05
C GLU A 97 -10.13 5.85 9.32
N THR A 98 -10.03 6.33 10.57
CA THR A 98 -9.20 7.50 10.91
C THR A 98 -7.71 7.21 10.79
N ALA A 99 -7.33 5.94 10.89
CA ALA A 99 -5.96 5.49 10.77
C ALA A 99 -5.54 5.11 9.33
N LEU A 100 -6.44 5.21 8.34
CA LEU A 100 -6.08 5.06 6.93
C LEU A 100 -5.03 6.07 6.49
N ASP A 101 -5.16 7.30 6.97
CA ASP A 101 -4.31 8.44 6.60
C ASP A 101 -3.13 8.63 7.58
N GLN A 102 -2.93 7.67 8.50
CA GLN A 102 -1.80 7.65 9.43
C GLN A 102 -0.67 6.77 8.89
N PRO A 103 0.60 7.09 9.18
CA PRO A 103 1.73 6.22 8.88
C PRO A 103 1.57 4.85 9.53
N ILE A 104 1.99 3.79 8.82
CA ILE A 104 1.95 2.44 9.39
C ILE A 104 2.89 2.38 10.62
N PRO A 105 2.38 2.01 11.81
CA PRO A 105 3.19 1.97 13.01
C PRO A 105 4.28 0.90 12.90
N LEU A 106 5.53 1.33 13.10
CA LEU A 106 6.67 0.43 13.17
C LEU A 106 6.60 -0.39 14.45
N ALA A 107 6.66 -1.71 14.32
CA ALA A 107 6.87 -2.55 15.49
C ALA A 107 8.33 -2.37 15.96
N SER A 108 8.52 -2.12 17.25
CA SER A 108 9.83 -1.78 17.84
C SER A 108 10.84 -2.93 17.82
N LYS A 109 10.42 -4.16 17.51
CA LYS A 109 11.27 -5.36 17.51
C LYS A 109 11.12 -6.27 16.29
N ASN A 110 10.03 -6.14 15.53
CA ASN A 110 9.71 -7.01 14.39
C ASN A 110 9.30 -6.18 13.17
N SER A 111 9.33 -6.77 11.98
CA SER A 111 8.63 -6.24 10.81
C SER A 111 7.14 -6.06 11.12
N PRO A 112 6.51 -4.94 10.72
CA PRO A 112 5.08 -4.75 10.92
C PRO A 112 4.29 -5.82 10.16
N GLU A 113 3.31 -6.39 10.86
CA GLU A 113 2.39 -7.40 10.33
C GLU A 113 1.03 -6.75 10.08
N VAL A 114 0.54 -6.85 8.86
CA VAL A 114 -0.76 -6.32 8.43
C VAL A 114 -1.66 -7.50 8.10
N LEU A 115 -2.78 -7.66 8.79
CA LEU A 115 -3.78 -8.69 8.47
C LEU A 115 -4.99 -8.02 7.81
N ILE A 116 -5.34 -8.45 6.61
CA ILE A 116 -6.50 -7.95 5.86
C ILE A 116 -7.48 -9.10 5.65
N TYR A 117 -8.72 -8.91 6.12
CA TYR A 117 -9.79 -9.85 5.84
C TYR A 117 -11.14 -9.17 5.69
N PHE A 118 -12.02 -9.82 4.94
CA PHE A 118 -13.37 -9.37 4.68
C PHE A 118 -14.36 -10.36 5.30
N LEU A 119 -15.20 -9.85 6.20
CA LEU A 119 -16.34 -10.56 6.77
C LEU A 119 -17.59 -10.12 6.02
N PRO A 120 -18.17 -10.94 5.12
CA PRO A 120 -19.49 -10.63 4.61
C PRO A 120 -20.43 -10.47 5.80
N ALA A 121 -21.26 -9.42 5.79
CA ALA A 121 -22.35 -9.32 6.74
C ALA A 121 -23.13 -10.65 6.66
N ALA A 122 -23.21 -11.36 7.79
CA ALA A 122 -24.04 -12.55 7.87
C ALA A 122 -25.48 -12.07 7.66
N CYS A 123 -26.00 -12.18 6.44
CA CYS A 123 -27.43 -12.18 6.22
C CYS A 123 -27.94 -13.47 6.86
N GLY A 124 -28.29 -13.39 8.15
CA GLY A 124 -29.10 -14.40 8.80
C GLY A 124 -30.41 -14.53 8.03
N GLY A 125 -30.74 -15.75 7.64
CA GLY A 125 -31.98 -16.11 6.97
C GLY A 125 -33.20 -16.05 7.87
#